data_AF-A0A522TZX5-F1
#
_entry.id   AF-A0A522TZX5-F1
#
_cell.length_a   1.000
_cell.length_b   1.000
_cell.length_c   1.000
_cell.angle_alpha   90.00
_cell.angle_beta   90.00
_cell.angle_gamma   90.00
#
_symmetry.space_group_name_H-M   'P 1'
#
loop_
_entity.id
_entity.type
_entity.pdbx_description
1 polymer ?
#
loop_
_entity_poly.entity_id
_entity_poly.type
_entity_poly.pdbx_seq_one_letter_code
_entity_poly.pdbx_strand_id
1 'polypeptide(L)' 'MAQVQIACDACGAELIPQAAYCQRCGARTRRARRLVRIAIRAELLFFLMVVGLVIGFTWIYATQK' A
#
# COMPACT_ATOMS: atom_id res chain seq x y z
N MET A 1 -0.20 6.78 16.21
CA MET A 1 -1.39 6.24 16.92
C MET A 1 -1.99 5.13 16.07
N ALA A 2 -2.01 3.88 16.57
CA ALA A 2 -2.59 2.75 15.85
C ALA A 2 -4.12 2.90 15.79
N GLN A 3 -4.68 2.90 14.58
CA GLN A 3 -6.13 2.98 14.39
C GLN A 3 -6.77 1.66 14.84
N VAL A 4 -7.35 1.64 16.03
CA VAL A 4 -8.14 0.51 16.54
C VAL A 4 -9.50 0.53 15.86
N GLN A 5 -9.74 -0.42 14.96
CA GLN A 5 -11.07 -0.64 14.39
C GLN A 5 -11.88 -1.52 15.32
N ILE A 6 -12.99 -0.98 15.80
CA ILE A 6 -13.90 -1.67 16.72
C ILE A 6 -14.99 -2.41 15.92
N ALA A 7 -15.33 -1.94 14.72
CA ALA A 7 -16.35 -2.55 13.86
C ALA A 7 -15.88 -2.77 12.42
N CYS A 8 -16.48 -3.75 11.74
CA CYS A 8 -16.18 -4.09 10.37
C CYS A 8 -16.84 -3.11 9.40
N ASP A 9 -16.08 -2.50 8.49
CA ASP A 9 -16.65 -1.63 7.45
C ASP A 9 -17.56 -2.36 6.44
N ALA A 10 -17.46 -3.69 6.35
CA ALA A 10 -18.22 -4.48 5.37
C ALA A 10 -19.53 -5.06 5.92
N CYS A 11 -19.56 -5.46 7.19
CA CYS A 11 -20.71 -6.14 7.78
C CYS A 11 -21.16 -5.56 9.13
N GLY A 12 -20.48 -4.54 9.66
CA GLY A 12 -20.80 -3.93 10.95
C GLY A 12 -20.48 -4.77 12.19
N ALA A 13 -19.98 -6.00 12.03
CA ALA A 13 -19.66 -6.88 13.16
C ALA A 13 -18.50 -6.32 13.99
N GLU A 14 -18.52 -6.60 15.30
CA GLU A 14 -17.44 -6.23 16.21
C GLU A 14 -16.12 -6.92 15.80
N LEU A 15 -15.04 -6.14 15.76
CA LEU A 15 -13.71 -6.60 15.41
C LEU A 15 -12.88 -6.78 16.66
N ILE A 16 -12.22 -7.93 16.74
CA ILE A 16 -11.19 -8.18 17.74
C ILE A 16 -10.04 -7.18 17.50
N PRO A 17 -9.48 -6.57 18.56
CA PRO A 17 -8.36 -5.67 18.43
C PRO A 17 -7.21 -6.33 17.68
N GLN A 18 -6.69 -5.62 16.66
CA GLN A 18 -5.60 -6.06 15.78
C GLN A 18 -5.92 -7.24 14.84
N ALA A 19 -7.18 -7.65 14.68
CA ALA A 19 -7.53 -8.65 13.67
C ALA A 19 -7.19 -8.17 12.24
N ALA A 20 -6.54 -9.04 11.45
CA ALA A 20 -6.24 -8.77 10.04
C ALA A 20 -7.47 -8.97 9.13
N TYR A 21 -8.39 -9.84 9.54
CA TYR A 21 -9.62 -10.20 8.84
C TYR A 21 -10.80 -10.20 9.82
N CYS A 22 -12.00 -9.88 9.33
CA CYS A 22 -13.22 -10.06 10.11
C CYS A 22 -13.58 -11.55 10.19
N GLN A 23 -13.83 -12.07 11.40
CA GLN A 23 -14.22 -13.47 11.59
C GLN A 23 -15.63 -13.78 11.08
N ARG A 24 -16.49 -12.77 10.89
CA ARG A 24 -17.89 -12.96 10.48
C ARG A 24 -18.10 -12.90 8.97
N CYS A 25 -17.41 -12.00 8.27
CA CYS A 25 -17.56 -11.83 6.82
C CYS A 25 -16.29 -12.12 6.02
N GLY A 26 -15.15 -12.41 6.66
CA GLY A 26 -13.87 -12.67 5.99
C GLY A 26 -13.22 -11.42 5.38
N ALA A 27 -13.84 -10.24 5.44
CA ALA A 27 -13.28 -9.03 4.84
C ALA A 27 -11.99 -8.59 5.55
N ARG A 28 -10.98 -8.18 4.76
CA ARG A 28 -9.77 -7.51 5.30
C ARG A 28 -10.14 -6.23 6.01
N THR A 29 -9.58 -6.05 7.20
CA THR A 29 -9.75 -4.83 7.99
C THR A 29 -9.11 -3.64 7.28
N ARG A 30 -9.63 -2.44 7.52
CA ARG A 30 -9.13 -1.19 6.92
C ARG A 30 -7.67 -0.94 7.30
N ARG A 31 -7.21 -1.46 8.46
CA ARG A 31 -5.79 -1.39 8.85
C ARG A 31 -4.92 -2.21 7.89
N ALA A 32 -5.29 -3.47 7.64
CA ALA A 32 -4.58 -4.32 6.70
C ALA A 32 -4.59 -3.72 5.28
N ARG A 33 -5.74 -3.22 4.81
CA ARG A 33 -5.85 -2.53 3.50
C ARG A 33 -4.95 -1.30 3.42
N ARG A 34 -4.85 -0.51 4.48
CA ARG A 34 -4.01 0.70 4.53
C ARG A 34 -2.53 0.36 4.45
N LEU A 35 -2.08 -0.64 5.21
CA LEU A 35 -0.69 -1.09 5.19
C LEU A 35 -0.29 -1.59 3.80
N VAL A 36 -1.12 -2.44 3.18
CA VAL A 36 -0.87 -2.93 1.81
C VAL A 36 -0.80 -1.77 0.82
N ARG A 37 -1.71 -0.79 0.90
CA ARG A 37 -1.70 0.38 0.02
C ARG A 37 -0.44 1.24 0.20
N ILE A 38 0.05 1.39 1.44
CA ILE A 38 1.29 2.12 1.73
C ILE A 38 2.49 1.37 1.15
N ALA A 39 2.57 0.06 1.35
CA ALA A 39 3.64 -0.77 0.81
C ALA A 39 3.70 -0.71 -0.73
N ILE A 40 2.57 -0.92 -1.40
CA ILE A 40 2.47 -0.83 -2.86
C ILE A 40 2.87 0.57 -3.35
N ARG A 41 2.42 1.63 -2.68
CA ARG A 41 2.77 3.00 -3.09
C ARG A 41 4.26 3.28 -2.94
N ALA A 42 4.90 2.77 -1.89
CA ALA A 42 6.35 2.91 -1.70
C ALA A 42 7.13 2.16 -2.79
N GLU A 43 6.72 0.93 -3.10
CA GLU A 43 7.34 0.12 -4.16
C GLU A 43 7.20 0.77 -5.54
N LEU A 44 6.00 1.26 -5.87
CA LEU A 44 5.76 2.00 -7.12
C LEU A 44 6.62 3.28 -7.21
N LEU A 45 6.77 4.04 -6.13
CA LEU A 45 7.63 5.22 -6.10
C LEU A 45 9.10 4.85 -6.33
N PHE A 46 9.57 3.75 -5.75
CA PHE A 46 10.93 3.25 -5.97
C PHE A 46 11.16 2.88 -7.43
N PHE A 47 10.24 2.11 -8.04
CA PHE A 47 10.34 1.76 -9.46
C PHE A 47 10.32 2.99 -10.37
N LEU A 48 9.43 3.95 -10.12
CA LEU A 48 9.37 5.20 -10.88
C LEU A 48 10.66 6.01 -10.78
N MET A 49 11.28 6.05 -9.60
CA MET A 49 12.57 6.72 -9.40
C MET A 49 13.68 6.05 -10.23
N VAL A 50 13.75 4.71 -10.20
CA VAL A 50 14.74 3.93 -10.98
C VAL A 50 14.53 4.16 -12.48
N VAL A 51 13.29 4.08 -12.96
CA VAL A 51 12.95 4.34 -14.37
C VAL A 51 13.34 5.76 -14.77
N GLY A 52 13.05 6.75 -13.93
CA GLY A 52 13.47 8.14 -14.16
C GLY A 52 14.99 8.30 -14.30
N LEU A 53 15.76 7.63 -13.43
CA LEU A 53 17.23 7.61 -13.54
C LEU A 53 17.70 7.00 -14.86
N VAL A 54 17.16 5.84 -15.24
CA VAL A 54 17.55 5.15 -16.49
C VAL A 54 17.22 6.00 -17.71
N ILE A 55 16.04 6.61 -17.74
CA ILE A 55 15.64 7.55 -18.82
C ILE A 55 16.60 8.74 -18.87
N GLY A 56 16.93 9.34 -17.73
CA GLY A 56 17.87 10.46 -17.65
C GLY A 56 19.25 10.09 -18.21
N PHE A 57 19.82 8.96 -17.79
CA PHE A 57 21.10 8.48 -18.31
C PHE A 57 21.06 8.19 -19.81
N THR A 58 19.99 7.54 -20.28
CA THR A 58 19.81 7.22 -21.69
C THR A 58 19.74 8.50 -22.53
N TRP A 59 19.04 9.52 -22.04
CA TRP A 59 18.91 10.80 -22.72
C TRP A 59 20.25 11.57 -22.77
N ILE A 60 21.02 11.55 -21.68
CA ILE A 60 22.38 12.12 -21.66
C ILE A 60 23.28 11.43 -22.68
N TYR A 61 23.29 10.09 -22.70
CA TYR A 61 24.09 9.32 -23.66
C TYR A 61 23.68 9.59 -25.11
N ALA A 62 22.38 9.73 -25.37
CA ALA A 62 21.87 10.07 -26.69
C ALA A 62 22.25 11.49 -27.13
N THR A 63 22.29 12.45 -26.20
CA THR A 63 22.58 13.86 -26.48
C THR A 63 24.08 14.15 -26.59
N GLN A 64 24.92 13.38 -25.88
CA GLN A 64 26.38 13.46 -25.93
C GLN A 64 27.01 12.75 -27.13
N LYS A 65 26.20 12.08 -27.96
CA LYS A 65 26.65 11.42 -29.18
C LYS A 65 26.53 12.36 -30.37
#